data_AF-A0A3M1J5J0-F1
#
_entry.id   AF-A0A3M1J5J0-F1
#
_cell.length_a   1.000
_cell.length_b   1.000
_cell.length_c   1.000
_cell.angle_alpha   90.00
_cell.angle_beta   90.00
_cell.angle_gamma   90.00
#
_symmetry.space_group_name_H-M   'P 1'
#
loop_
_entity.id
_entity.type
_entity.pdbx_description
1 polymer ?
#
loop_
_entity_poly.entity_id
_entity_poly.type
_entity_poly.pdbx_seq_one_letter_code
_entity_poly.pdbx_strand_id
1 'polypeptide(L)'
;GRPVIFAQRRPGLHAKPFTMYKFRTMRDARGPDGTPLPDAQRLTPFGRFLRRTSLDELPEFWNVLKGDMSLVGPRPLLMEYLDLYTSEQARRHEVRPGITGWAQVNGRNALTWEEKFAHDVWYVDNRSLALDFRILLKTLASALTGHGVSAEGHATMPPFTGSMPKETGGRRKG
;
A
#
# COMPACT_ATOMS: atom_id res chain seq x y z
N GLY A 1 8.40 -18.25 2.82
CA GLY A 1 8.43 -19.15 1.65
C GLY A 1 9.80 -19.10 1.00
N ARG A 2 10.07 -19.95 0.01
CA ARG A 2 11.26 -19.83 -0.85
C ARG A 2 10.85 -19.26 -2.23
N PRO A 3 11.65 -18.36 -2.84
CA PRO A 3 12.78 -17.65 -2.23
C PRO A 3 12.35 -16.76 -1.05
N VAL A 4 13.27 -16.53 -0.10
CA VAL A 4 13.01 -15.78 1.14
C VAL A 4 12.63 -14.33 0.85
N ILE A 5 13.29 -13.72 -0.14
CA ILE A 5 12.95 -12.39 -0.63
C ILE A 5 11.91 -12.50 -1.73
N PHE A 6 10.86 -11.71 -1.59
CA PHE A 6 9.90 -11.39 -2.63
C PHE A 6 10.28 -10.04 -3.23
N ALA A 7 10.32 -9.97 -4.57
CA ALA A 7 10.63 -8.76 -5.31
C ALA A 7 9.50 -8.49 -6.30
N GLN A 8 9.02 -7.25 -6.37
CA GLN A 8 7.96 -6.87 -7.31
C GLN A 8 8.17 -5.45 -7.83
N ARG A 9 7.91 -5.23 -9.12
CA ARG A 9 7.93 -3.89 -9.69
C ARG A 9 6.78 -3.05 -9.16
N ARG A 10 7.09 -1.80 -8.83
CA ARG A 10 6.17 -0.80 -8.27
C ARG A 10 6.44 0.57 -8.89
N PRO A 11 5.42 1.43 -9.05
CA PRO A 11 5.61 2.80 -9.46
C PRO A 11 6.18 3.62 -8.30
N GLY A 12 7.27 4.33 -8.58
CA GLY A 12 7.96 5.22 -7.67
C GLY A 12 7.67 6.69 -7.93
N LEU A 13 8.65 7.54 -7.64
CA LEU A 13 8.60 8.98 -7.93
C LEU A 13 8.41 9.20 -9.45
N HIS A 14 7.45 10.05 -9.81
CA HIS A 14 7.00 10.31 -11.17
C HIS A 14 6.61 9.04 -11.94
N ALA A 15 6.00 8.08 -11.22
CA ALA A 15 5.61 6.76 -11.73
C ALA A 15 6.78 5.92 -12.29
N LYS A 16 8.04 6.33 -12.06
CA LYS A 16 9.20 5.56 -12.51
C LYS A 16 9.25 4.21 -11.81
N PRO A 17 9.32 3.09 -12.54
CA PRO A 17 9.29 1.77 -11.90
C PRO A 17 10.55 1.51 -11.08
N PHE A 18 10.39 0.93 -9.88
CA PHE A 18 11.47 0.39 -9.06
C PHE A 18 11.12 -1.02 -8.57
N THR A 19 12.13 -1.76 -8.10
CA THR A 19 11.93 -3.09 -7.51
C THR A 19 11.79 -2.98 -6.01
N MET A 20 10.59 -3.25 -5.50
CA MET A 20 10.30 -3.29 -4.07
C MET A 20 10.61 -4.67 -3.50
N TYR A 21 11.28 -4.73 -2.35
CA TYR A 21 11.66 -5.97 -1.67
C TYR A 21 10.85 -6.21 -0.40
N LYS A 22 10.43 -7.46 -0.15
CA LYS A 22 9.79 -7.92 1.10
C LYS A 22 10.27 -9.30 1.49
N PHE A 23 10.04 -9.71 2.73
CA PHE A 23 10.08 -11.12 3.06
C PHE A 23 8.84 -11.84 2.51
N ARG A 24 9.07 -13.00 1.90
CA ARG A 24 7.99 -13.84 1.39
C ARG A 24 7.25 -14.52 2.53
N THR A 25 6.05 -14.02 2.83
CA THR A 25 5.17 -14.55 3.90
C THR A 25 4.26 -15.70 3.46
N MET A 26 4.04 -15.85 2.16
CA MET A 26 3.18 -16.89 1.58
C MET A 26 3.98 -17.98 0.85
N ARG A 27 3.45 -19.21 0.83
CA ARG A 27 3.93 -20.30 -0.03
C ARG A 27 3.53 -20.04 -1.48
N ASP A 28 4.36 -20.48 -2.40
CA ASP A 28 4.00 -20.54 -3.83
C ASP A 28 3.26 -21.84 -4.11
N ALA A 29 2.08 -21.99 -3.51
CA ALA A 29 1.21 -23.14 -3.71
C ALA A 29 0.14 -22.79 -4.74
N ARG A 30 0.01 -23.65 -5.76
CA ARG A 30 -0.90 -23.48 -6.89
C ARG A 30 -1.83 -24.68 -7.01
N GLY A 31 -3.03 -24.43 -7.52
CA GLY A 31 -3.99 -25.47 -7.86
C GLY A 31 -3.59 -26.22 -9.14
N PRO A 32 -4.36 -27.26 -9.52
CA PRO A 32 -4.13 -28.04 -10.75
C PRO A 32 -4.17 -27.20 -12.04
N ASP A 33 -4.93 -26.10 -12.02
CA ASP A 33 -5.06 -25.12 -13.11
C ASP A 33 -3.90 -24.09 -13.16
N GLY A 34 -2.93 -24.21 -12.24
CA GLY A 34 -1.81 -23.27 -12.12
C GLY A 34 -2.16 -21.97 -11.41
N THR A 35 -3.41 -21.76 -10.95
CA THR A 35 -3.79 -20.55 -10.21
C THR A 35 -3.25 -20.62 -8.77
N PRO A 36 -2.84 -19.48 -8.18
CA PRO A 36 -2.45 -19.48 -6.77
C PRO A 36 -3.62 -19.90 -5.88
N LEU A 37 -3.37 -20.82 -4.95
CA LEU A 37 -4.36 -21.21 -3.96
C LEU A 37 -4.82 -20.00 -3.11
N PRO A 38 -5.97 -20.09 -2.43
CA PRO A 38 -6.43 -19.03 -1.53
C PRO A 38 -5.36 -18.66 -0.48
N ASP A 39 -5.32 -17.37 -0.10
CA ASP A 39 -4.34 -16.84 0.87
C ASP A 39 -4.32 -17.64 2.18
N ALA A 40 -5.48 -18.09 2.67
CA ALA A 40 -5.61 -18.91 3.88
C ALA A 40 -4.81 -20.23 3.80
N GLN A 41 -4.67 -20.82 2.61
CA GLN A 41 -3.93 -22.06 2.38
C GLN A 41 -2.44 -21.80 2.11
N ARG A 42 -2.08 -20.60 1.67
CA ARG A 42 -0.69 -20.21 1.37
C ARG A 42 0.02 -19.55 2.55
N LEU A 43 -0.72 -18.97 3.49
CA LEU A 43 -0.16 -18.22 4.60
C LEU A 43 0.22 -19.14 5.77
N THR A 44 1.51 -19.20 6.05
CA THR A 44 2.07 -20.01 7.16
C THR A 44 1.91 -19.30 8.51
N PRO A 45 1.96 -20.01 9.66
CA PRO A 45 1.96 -19.37 10.97
C PRO A 45 3.08 -18.32 11.13
N PHE A 46 4.29 -18.63 10.65
CA PHE A 46 5.39 -17.68 10.64
C PHE A 46 5.13 -16.49 9.70
N GLY A 47 4.52 -16.73 8.53
CA GLY A 47 4.09 -15.66 7.62
C GLY A 47 3.03 -14.74 8.23
N ARG A 48 2.07 -15.30 8.98
CA ARG A 48 1.11 -14.52 9.78
C ARG A 48 1.81 -13.67 10.82
N PHE A 49 2.76 -14.24 11.56
CA PHE A 49 3.55 -13.52 12.55
C PHE A 49 4.31 -12.33 11.93
N LEU A 50 5.01 -12.56 10.81
CA LEU A 50 5.73 -11.50 10.11
C LEU A 50 4.80 -10.36 9.67
N ARG A 51 3.64 -10.69 9.07
CA ARG A 51 2.63 -9.67 8.69
C ARG A 51 2.09 -8.92 9.91
N ARG A 52 1.74 -9.64 10.99
CA ARG A 52 1.19 -9.06 12.23
C ARG A 52 2.15 -8.11 12.93
N THR A 53 3.44 -8.30 12.72
CA THR A 53 4.49 -7.46 13.30
C THR A 53 5.08 -6.48 12.29
N SER A 54 4.56 -6.45 11.06
CA SER A 54 5.11 -5.72 9.91
C SER A 54 6.59 -6.03 9.61
N LEU A 55 7.13 -7.12 10.16
CA LEU A 55 8.52 -7.52 9.94
C LEU A 55 8.77 -7.97 8.51
N ASP A 56 7.72 -8.32 7.74
CA ASP A 56 7.86 -8.65 6.33
C ASP A 56 8.26 -7.46 5.45
N GLU A 57 8.11 -6.23 5.94
CA GLU A 57 8.47 -5.00 5.24
C GLU A 57 9.92 -4.56 5.53
N LEU A 58 10.67 -5.25 6.40
CA LEU A 58 12.07 -4.91 6.70
C LEU A 58 12.97 -4.80 5.45
N PRO A 59 12.84 -5.65 4.41
CA PRO A 59 13.64 -5.48 3.20
C PRO A 59 13.35 -4.18 2.42
N GLU A 60 12.21 -3.50 2.65
CA GLU A 60 11.91 -2.21 2.02
C GLU A 60 12.84 -1.09 2.51
N PHE A 61 13.46 -1.22 3.70
CA PHE A 61 14.46 -0.26 4.16
C PHE A 61 15.66 -0.16 3.20
N TRP A 62 15.98 -1.23 2.48
CA TRP A 62 16.99 -1.18 1.42
C TRP A 62 16.58 -0.25 0.28
N ASN A 63 15.29 -0.22 -0.09
CA ASN A 63 14.77 0.72 -1.08
C ASN A 63 14.83 2.17 -0.60
N VAL A 64 14.65 2.40 0.71
CA VAL A 64 14.82 3.74 1.31
C VAL A 64 16.27 4.19 1.21
N LEU A 65 17.22 3.33 1.58
CA LEU A 65 18.66 3.63 1.50
C LEU A 65 19.12 3.88 0.06
N LYS A 66 18.57 3.15 -0.92
CA LYS A 66 18.83 3.36 -2.35
C LYS A 66 18.22 4.65 -2.91
N GLY A 67 17.26 5.25 -2.21
CA GLY A 67 16.53 6.43 -2.67
C GLY A 67 15.33 6.13 -3.59
N ASP A 68 14.92 4.87 -3.72
CA ASP A 68 13.70 4.47 -4.42
C ASP A 68 12.43 4.85 -3.61
N MET A 69 12.54 4.75 -2.28
CA MET A 69 11.47 4.99 -1.31
C MET A 69 11.88 6.02 -0.26
N SER A 70 10.91 6.49 0.51
CA SER A 70 11.08 7.23 1.77
C SER A 70 10.51 6.41 2.94
N LEU A 71 10.79 6.85 4.18
CA LEU A 71 10.10 6.28 5.35
C LEU A 71 8.61 6.63 5.32
N VAL A 72 8.28 7.88 4.96
CA VAL A 72 6.92 8.41 4.91
C VAL A 72 6.55 8.82 3.49
N GLY A 73 5.42 8.32 3.00
CA GLY A 73 4.89 8.58 1.67
C GLY A 73 3.71 7.68 1.31
N PRO A 74 3.04 7.93 0.18
CA PRO A 74 2.00 7.06 -0.35
C PRO A 74 2.49 5.62 -0.51
N ARG A 75 1.65 4.63 -0.20
CA ARG A 75 2.05 3.22 -0.34
C ARG A 75 2.24 2.87 -1.83
N PRO A 76 3.33 2.22 -2.23
CA PRO A 76 3.51 1.79 -3.61
C PRO A 76 2.48 0.71 -4.01
N LEU A 77 1.65 1.01 -5.00
CA LEU A 77 0.59 0.11 -5.51
C LEU A 77 1.01 -0.64 -6.77
N LEU A 78 0.12 -1.46 -7.35
CA LEU A 78 0.43 -2.25 -8.53
C LEU A 78 0.69 -1.36 -9.77
N MET A 79 1.57 -1.82 -10.65
CA MET A 79 1.87 -1.13 -11.92
C MET A 79 0.63 -0.99 -12.80
N GLU A 80 -0.26 -1.98 -12.77
CA GLU A 80 -1.51 -2.02 -13.55
C GLU A 80 -2.51 -0.90 -13.19
N TYR A 81 -2.31 -0.22 -12.05
CA TYR A 81 -3.19 0.88 -11.65
C TYR A 81 -2.81 2.21 -12.28
N LEU A 82 -1.62 2.32 -12.91
CA LEU A 82 -1.17 3.58 -13.49
C LEU A 82 -2.14 4.13 -14.53
N ASP A 83 -2.72 3.27 -15.35
CA ASP A 83 -3.66 3.65 -16.41
C ASP A 83 -5.09 3.88 -15.89
N LEU A 84 -5.35 3.56 -14.62
CA LEU A 84 -6.67 3.68 -13.99
C LEU A 84 -6.82 4.98 -13.19
N TYR A 85 -5.73 5.70 -12.93
CA TYR A 85 -5.77 6.93 -12.15
C TYR A 85 -6.37 8.08 -12.96
N THR A 86 -7.19 8.88 -12.29
CA THR A 86 -7.41 10.26 -12.71
C THR A 86 -6.13 11.09 -12.58
N SER A 87 -6.07 12.25 -13.24
CA SER A 87 -4.93 13.17 -13.09
C SER A 87 -4.66 13.55 -11.64
N GLU A 88 -5.71 13.73 -10.84
CA GLU A 88 -5.60 14.04 -9.40
C GLU A 88 -5.02 12.88 -8.61
N GLN A 89 -5.51 11.66 -8.82
CA GLN A 89 -5.00 10.48 -8.11
C GLN A 89 -3.54 10.18 -8.48
N ALA A 90 -3.15 10.44 -9.73
CA ALA A 90 -1.77 10.26 -10.20
C ALA A 90 -0.76 11.16 -9.46
N ARG A 91 -1.21 12.28 -8.88
CA ARG A 91 -0.38 13.19 -8.07
C ARG A 91 0.26 12.50 -6.86
N ARG A 92 -0.27 11.36 -6.40
CA ARG A 92 0.40 10.52 -5.38
C ARG A 92 1.83 10.11 -5.74
N HIS A 93 2.19 10.17 -7.02
CA HIS A 93 3.53 9.89 -7.53
C HIS A 93 4.44 11.14 -7.60
N GLU A 94 4.00 12.33 -7.15
CA GLU A 94 4.83 13.54 -7.07
C GLU A 94 5.88 13.47 -5.95
N VAL A 95 5.74 12.50 -5.04
CA VAL A 95 6.69 12.22 -3.95
C VAL A 95 7.15 10.76 -4.01
N ARG A 96 8.24 10.44 -3.32
CA ARG A 96 8.68 9.06 -3.17
C ARG A 96 7.62 8.24 -2.41
N PRO A 97 7.37 6.99 -2.81
CA PRO A 97 6.52 6.10 -2.03
C PRO A 97 7.14 5.81 -0.66
N GLY A 98 6.28 5.59 0.33
CA GLY A 98 6.66 5.36 1.71
C GLY A 98 6.48 3.92 2.19
N ILE A 99 7.28 3.53 3.19
CA ILE A 99 6.99 2.34 4.01
C ILE A 99 5.65 2.56 4.74
N THR A 100 5.52 3.71 5.39
CA THR A 100 4.26 4.18 5.99
C THR A 100 3.81 5.49 5.35
N GLY A 101 2.59 5.94 5.65
CA GLY A 101 2.02 7.15 5.06
C GLY A 101 0.72 7.56 5.74
N TRP A 102 0.18 8.70 5.29
CA TRP A 102 -1.00 9.30 5.90
C TRP A 102 -2.24 8.40 5.82
N ALA A 103 -2.49 7.78 4.66
CA ALA A 103 -3.57 6.79 4.51
C ALA A 103 -3.39 5.58 5.46
N GLN A 104 -2.14 5.12 5.62
CA GLN A 104 -1.79 3.99 6.50
C GLN A 104 -1.98 4.27 7.99
N VAL A 105 -2.05 5.53 8.44
CA VAL A 105 -2.24 5.87 9.86
C VAL A 105 -3.62 6.44 10.18
N ASN A 106 -4.49 6.65 9.18
CA ASN A 106 -5.85 7.18 9.37
C ASN A 106 -6.97 6.20 8.99
N GLY A 107 -6.67 4.99 8.52
CA GLY A 107 -7.71 3.97 8.33
C GLY A 107 -7.27 2.66 7.67
N ARG A 108 -6.09 2.62 7.01
CA ARG A 108 -5.52 1.39 6.39
C ARG A 108 -6.50 0.67 5.47
N ASN A 109 -7.06 -0.46 5.91
CA ASN A 109 -7.94 -1.32 5.12
C ASN A 109 -9.42 -0.98 5.29
N ALA A 110 -9.77 -0.11 6.25
CA ALA A 110 -11.12 0.40 6.41
C ALA A 110 -11.46 1.52 5.41
N LEU A 111 -10.44 2.09 4.75
CA LEU A 111 -10.61 3.12 3.72
C LEU A 111 -10.98 2.49 2.37
N THR A 112 -11.94 3.11 1.69
CA THR A 112 -12.20 2.91 0.26
C THR A 112 -11.00 3.37 -0.59
N TRP A 113 -10.98 2.99 -1.87
CA TRP A 113 -9.93 3.44 -2.80
C TRP A 113 -9.87 4.97 -2.92
N GLU A 114 -11.03 5.62 -3.03
CA GLU A 114 -11.10 7.08 -3.14
C GLU A 114 -10.57 7.79 -1.90
N GLU A 115 -10.91 7.31 -0.70
CA GLU A 115 -10.39 7.88 0.54
C GLU A 115 -8.87 7.70 0.65
N LYS A 116 -8.33 6.55 0.21
CA LYS A 116 -6.87 6.34 0.18
C LYS A 116 -6.18 7.34 -0.73
N PHE A 117 -6.70 7.53 -1.94
CA PHE A 117 -6.11 8.48 -2.87
C PHE A 117 -6.25 9.92 -2.38
N ALA A 118 -7.40 10.30 -1.80
CA ALA A 118 -7.57 11.60 -1.18
C ALA A 118 -6.54 11.84 -0.06
N HIS A 119 -6.28 10.84 0.79
CA HIS A 119 -5.24 10.93 1.81
C HIS A 119 -3.82 11.00 1.24
N ASP A 120 -3.53 10.25 0.19
CA ASP A 120 -2.23 10.25 -0.48
C ASP A 120 -1.95 11.62 -1.12
N VAL A 121 -2.94 12.20 -1.82
CA VAL A 121 -2.82 13.52 -2.46
C VAL A 121 -2.76 14.63 -1.41
N TRP A 122 -3.57 14.55 -0.35
CA TRP A 122 -3.47 15.49 0.77
C TRP A 122 -2.07 15.48 1.40
N TYR A 123 -1.46 14.30 1.53
CA TYR A 123 -0.10 14.20 2.03
C TYR A 123 0.91 14.88 1.09
N VAL A 124 0.78 14.71 -0.23
CA VAL A 124 1.62 15.40 -1.22
C VAL A 124 1.57 16.91 -1.02
N ASP A 125 0.36 17.45 -0.82
CA ASP A 125 0.12 18.89 -0.64
C ASP A 125 0.59 19.45 0.71
N ASN A 126 0.62 18.61 1.76
CA ASN A 126 0.83 19.05 3.15
C ASN A 126 2.12 18.51 3.79
N ARG A 127 2.99 17.86 3.00
CA ARG A 127 4.21 17.21 3.51
C ARG A 127 5.10 18.21 4.27
N SER A 128 5.51 17.81 5.46
CA SER A 128 6.44 18.54 6.30
C SER A 128 7.15 17.58 7.25
N LEU A 129 8.32 17.95 7.75
CA LEU A 129 9.07 17.12 8.71
C LEU A 129 8.25 16.83 9.98
N ALA A 130 7.47 17.80 10.44
CA ALA A 130 6.58 17.63 11.60
C ALA A 130 5.46 16.62 11.32
N LEU A 131 4.87 16.65 10.12
CA LEU A 131 3.88 15.67 9.69
C LEU A 131 4.49 14.27 9.58
N ASP A 132 5.68 14.15 8.99
CA ASP A 132 6.38 12.88 8.85
C ASP A 132 6.67 12.25 10.22
N PHE A 133 7.18 13.05 11.17
CA PHE A 133 7.41 12.60 12.53
C PHE A 133 6.12 12.13 13.21
N ARG A 134 5.02 12.87 13.05
CA ARG A 134 3.69 12.48 13.55
C ARG A 134 3.23 11.15 12.95
N ILE A 135 3.44 10.94 11.64
CA ILE A 135 3.08 9.68 10.97
C ILE A 135 3.91 8.54 11.55
N LEU A 136 5.23 8.70 11.71
CA LEU A 136 6.10 7.68 12.28
C LEU A 136 5.70 7.28 13.70
N LEU A 137 5.36 8.26 14.56
CA LEU A 137 4.87 7.98 15.90
C LEU A 137 3.56 7.18 15.90
N LYS A 138 2.60 7.57 15.04
CA LYS A 138 1.35 6.81 14.87
C LYS A 138 1.60 5.38 14.38
N THR A 139 2.54 5.21 13.46
CA THR A 139 2.93 3.89 12.94
C THR A 139 3.52 3.01 14.04
N LEU A 140 4.44 3.54 14.85
CA LEU A 140 5.03 2.82 15.97
C LEU A 140 3.96 2.43 17.01
N ALA A 141 3.07 3.35 17.38
CA ALA A 141 1.97 3.07 18.29
C ALA A 141 1.04 1.94 17.78
N SER A 142 0.71 1.93 16.48
CA SER A 142 -0.09 0.86 15.89
C SER A 142 0.66 -0.49 15.85
N ALA A 143 1.97 -0.47 15.60
CA ALA A 143 2.78 -1.68 15.61
C ALA A 143 2.89 -2.31 17.02
N LEU A 144 3.03 -1.49 18.06
CA LEU A 144 3.14 -1.94 19.45
C LEU A 144 1.82 -2.45 20.04
N THR A 145 0.70 -1.81 19.68
CA THR A 145 -0.62 -2.17 20.22
C THR A 145 -1.28 -3.35 19.51
N GLY A 146 -0.71 -3.81 18.37
CA GLY A 146 -1.33 -4.80 17.49
C GLY A 146 -2.64 -4.35 16.83
N HIS A 147 -3.16 -3.17 17.20
CA HIS A 147 -4.39 -2.60 16.68
C HIS A 147 -4.15 -2.16 15.24
N GLY A 148 -4.85 -2.83 14.32
CA GLY A 148 -4.84 -2.53 12.89
C GLY A 148 -3.84 -3.31 12.04
N VAL A 149 -3.20 -4.38 12.58
CA VAL A 149 -2.35 -5.28 11.75
C VAL A 149 -3.10 -6.51 11.26
N SER A 150 -4.22 -6.84 11.89
CA SER A 150 -5.19 -7.80 11.40
C SER A 150 -6.54 -7.43 12.01
N ALA A 151 -7.36 -6.68 11.28
CA ALA A 151 -8.78 -6.86 11.50
C ALA A 151 -9.10 -8.26 10.98
N GLU A 152 -9.33 -9.19 11.90
CA GLU A 152 -9.98 -10.45 11.56
C GLU A 152 -11.24 -10.11 10.74
N GLY A 153 -11.25 -10.50 9.46
CA GLY A 153 -12.39 -10.30 8.56
C GLY A 153 -12.27 -9.20 7.51
N HIS A 154 -11.25 -8.32 7.51
CA HIS A 154 -11.04 -7.42 6.36
C HIS A 154 -10.28 -8.16 5.26
N ALA A 155 -11.05 -8.74 4.33
CA ALA A 155 -10.56 -9.22 3.05
C ALA A 155 -9.58 -8.18 2.46
N THR A 156 -8.49 -8.68 1.86
CA THR A 156 -7.61 -7.90 0.99
C THR A 156 -8.49 -7.01 0.12
N MET A 157 -8.28 -5.68 0.13
CA MET A 157 -9.10 -4.79 -0.69
C MET A 157 -9.14 -5.30 -2.13
N PRO A 158 -10.32 -5.27 -2.78
CA PRO A 158 -10.43 -5.71 -4.14
C PRO A 158 -9.48 -4.89 -5.03
N PRO A 159 -8.98 -5.48 -6.13
CA PRO A 159 -8.20 -4.74 -7.10
C PRO A 159 -8.86 -3.41 -7.47
N PHE A 160 -8.07 -2.36 -7.62
CA PHE A 160 -8.59 -1.08 -8.10
C PHE A 160 -8.96 -1.23 -9.57
N THR A 161 -10.18 -0.85 -9.93
CA THR A 161 -10.72 -0.98 -11.30
C THR A 161 -10.97 0.38 -11.97
N GLY A 162 -10.41 1.46 -11.42
CA GLY A 162 -10.68 2.83 -11.85
C GLY A 162 -11.81 3.47 -11.05
N SER A 163 -11.87 4.79 -11.10
CA SER A 163 -12.97 5.57 -10.53
C SER A 163 -14.10 5.68 -11.54
N MET A 164 -15.34 5.44 -11.11
CA MET A 164 -16.51 5.73 -11.94
C MET A 164 -16.52 7.24 -12.28
N PRO A 165 -16.87 7.63 -13.52
CA PRO A 165 -17.09 9.04 -13.82
C PRO A 165 -18.08 9.61 -12.82
N LYS A 166 -17.75 10.75 -12.19
CA LYS A 166 -18.74 11.50 -11.43
C LYS A 166 -19.89 11.78 -12.39
N GLU A 167 -21.09 11.26 -12.10
CA GLU A 167 -22.29 11.70 -12.77
C GLU A 167 -22.33 13.22 -12.65
N THR A 168 -22.10 13.91 -13.77
CA THR A 168 -22.33 15.35 -13.85
C THR A 168 -23.83 15.52 -13.67
N GLY A 169 -24.23 15.81 -12.42
CA GLY A 169 -25.61 16.09 -12.05
C GLY A 169 -26.19 17.08 -13.05
N GLY A 170 -27.16 16.59 -13.83
CA GLY A 170 -27.85 17.36 -14.84
C GLY A 170 -28.42 18.62 -14.20
N ARG A 171 -27.89 19.77 -14.59
CA ARG A 171 -28.50 21.07 -14.33
C ARG A 171 -29.82 21.09 -15.12
N ARG A 172 -30.91 20.63 -14.50
CA ARG A 172 -32.26 20.92 -15.01
C ARG A 172 -32.42 22.43 -14.95
N LYS A 173 -32.36 23.07 -16.12
CA LYS A 173 -32.97 24.37 -16.35
C LYS A 173 -34.48 24.20 -16.16
N GLY A 174 -35.06 24.99 -15.27
CA GLY A 174 -36.47 25.19 -15.06
C GLY A 174 -36.62 26.49 -14.31
#